data_AF-A0A849WFA4-F1
#
_entry.id   AF-A0A849WFA4-F1
#
_cell.length_a   1.000
_cell.length_b   1.000
_cell.length_c   1.000
_cell.angle_alpha   90.00
_cell.angle_beta   90.00
_cell.angle_gamma   90.00
#
_symmetry.space_group_name_H-M   'P 1'
#
loop_
_entity.id
_entity.type
_entity.pdbx_description
1 polymer ?
#
loop_
_entity_poly.entity_id
_entity_poly.type
_entity_poly.pdbx_seq_one_letter_code
_entity_poly.pdbx_strand_id
1 'polypeptide(L)'
;MENRHPWYFNKKILFFAALITLVVFLVLFEYSSKMRLKATYQIQIDRILNKFKQNNIPTSSLELHELYHRGDISDNAADLFEKVFKIRDEQEEVLHPVVPKGEDDYYIDELPPVQQAMDSEKEKKLDEYLESCAQAILILKQAGDKKECRFPIDWTKGTSTLLPQISGIKDSVKLLCLYAYRQKQKGNIQEAMQAIVLSIKLAQYLRQEPALISQMVRHTSEKTALTMMAKLLSGTPVPKEYIQPIYSMIQDESKDFFSIQGCHAGEISMVMHLFEVYKDCDEMNKFSLGSKMSKWQHFFYMLSSYWEQDQLEYLTMSYDIYEALLKSHASHSWKLYLKTINRIDASGKSLPILKPITRLFLPGGCLKYNLENIALRRCAQAILAINMHCQIHKNFPEKIEIPIDPFDDNPLRYKRLNSGFLVYSIGKDEEDNQGDPVNDLVLEVQ
;
A
#
# COMPACT_ATOMS: atom_id res chain seq x y z
N MET A 1 -4.90 -46.33 71.77
CA MET A 1 -5.96 -46.13 70.75
C MET A 1 -6.68 -44.85 71.09
N GLU A 2 -6.30 -43.74 70.44
CA GLU A 2 -6.89 -42.41 70.69
C GLU A 2 -8.29 -42.31 70.10
N ASN A 3 -9.29 -42.13 70.98
CA ASN A 3 -10.64 -41.73 70.61
C ASN A 3 -10.64 -40.28 70.10
N ARG A 4 -10.60 -40.09 68.78
CA ARG A 4 -10.83 -38.76 68.19
C ARG A 4 -12.31 -38.40 68.32
N HIS A 5 -12.60 -37.38 69.14
CA HIS A 5 -13.93 -36.85 69.41
C HIS A 5 -14.63 -36.37 68.10
N PRO A 6 -15.91 -36.73 67.84
CA PRO A 6 -16.64 -36.37 66.61
C PRO A 6 -16.78 -34.85 66.36
N TRP A 7 -16.59 -34.03 67.41
CA TRP A 7 -16.64 -32.57 67.33
C TRP A 7 -15.49 -31.94 66.52
N TYR A 8 -14.30 -32.56 66.50
CA TYR A 8 -13.15 -32.08 65.72
C TYR A 8 -13.28 -32.37 64.22
N PHE A 9 -14.02 -33.42 63.86
CA PHE A 9 -14.27 -33.80 62.46
C PHE A 9 -15.18 -32.77 61.77
N ASN A 10 -16.25 -32.33 62.46
CA ASN A 10 -17.19 -31.34 61.95
C ASN A 10 -16.57 -29.95 61.73
N LYS A 11 -15.62 -29.51 62.57
CA LYS A 11 -14.91 -28.23 62.38
C LYS A 11 -14.05 -28.21 61.12
N LYS A 12 -13.40 -29.33 60.78
CA LYS A 12 -12.61 -29.44 59.54
C LYS A 12 -13.52 -29.37 58.31
N ILE A 13 -14.66 -30.08 58.33
CA ILE A 13 -15.64 -30.02 57.24
C ILE A 13 -16.18 -28.60 57.05
N LEU A 14 -16.57 -27.92 58.13
CA LEU A 14 -17.02 -26.52 58.09
C LEU A 14 -15.94 -25.57 57.56
N PHE A 15 -14.68 -25.73 57.98
CA PHE A 15 -13.56 -24.95 57.48
C PHE A 15 -13.34 -25.16 55.97
N PHE A 16 -13.33 -26.42 55.50
CA PHE A 16 -13.19 -26.72 54.08
C PHE A 16 -14.38 -26.21 53.27
N ALA A 17 -15.61 -26.33 53.77
CA ALA A 17 -16.80 -25.78 53.11
C ALA A 17 -16.75 -24.25 53.01
N ALA A 18 -16.32 -23.56 54.07
CA ALA A 18 -16.12 -22.10 54.05
C ALA A 18 -15.01 -21.68 53.09
N LEU A 19 -13.90 -22.42 53.06
CA LEU A 19 -12.79 -22.20 52.12
C LEU A 19 -13.23 -22.39 50.67
N ILE A 20 -13.95 -23.46 50.36
CA ILE A 20 -14.51 -23.72 49.02
C ILE A 20 -15.46 -22.59 48.63
N THR A 21 -16.35 -22.17 49.53
CA THR A 21 -17.30 -21.08 49.27
C THR A 21 -16.58 -19.76 48.98
N LEU A 22 -15.52 -19.44 49.75
CA LEU A 22 -14.69 -18.26 49.52
C LEU A 22 -14.00 -18.32 48.15
N VAL A 23 -13.41 -19.48 47.79
CA VAL A 23 -12.77 -19.67 46.48
C VAL A 23 -13.78 -19.50 45.36
N VAL A 24 -14.97 -20.11 45.46
CA VAL A 24 -16.04 -19.94 44.47
C VAL A 24 -16.46 -18.48 44.36
N PHE A 25 -16.63 -17.77 45.48
CA PHE A 25 -16.97 -16.35 45.47
C PHE A 25 -15.89 -15.51 44.80
N LEU A 26 -14.61 -15.75 45.09
CA LEU A 26 -13.50 -15.02 44.45
C LEU A 26 -13.45 -15.27 42.94
N VAL A 27 -13.66 -16.52 42.50
CA VAL A 27 -13.73 -16.87 41.08
C VAL A 27 -14.91 -16.18 40.38
N LEU A 28 -16.09 -16.19 40.99
CA LEU A 28 -17.28 -15.50 40.45
C LEU A 28 -17.09 -13.98 40.43
N PHE A 29 -16.47 -13.41 41.47
CA PHE A 29 -16.16 -11.99 41.53
C PHE A 29 -15.17 -11.58 40.44
N GLU A 30 -14.10 -12.35 40.25
CA GLU A 30 -13.12 -12.11 39.19
C GLU A 30 -13.76 -12.24 37.81
N TYR A 31 -14.57 -13.29 37.59
CA TYR A 31 -15.33 -13.48 36.35
C TYR A 31 -16.27 -12.30 36.07
N SER A 32 -17.07 -11.87 37.04
CA SER A 32 -17.98 -10.73 36.90
C SER A 32 -17.24 -9.42 36.61
N SER A 33 -16.06 -9.23 37.20
CA SER A 33 -15.23 -8.06 36.99
C SER A 33 -14.62 -8.05 35.58
N LYS A 34 -14.16 -9.21 35.09
CA LYS A 34 -13.71 -9.37 33.69
C LYS A 34 -14.84 -9.13 32.68
N MET A 35 -16.05 -9.62 32.95
CA MET A 35 -17.22 -9.38 32.09
C MET A 35 -17.61 -7.90 32.02
N ARG A 36 -17.59 -7.18 33.15
CA ARG A 36 -17.81 -5.72 33.17
C ARG A 36 -16.76 -4.97 32.38
N LEU A 37 -15.50 -5.40 32.46
CA LEU A 37 -14.41 -4.79 31.72
C LEU A 37 -14.56 -5.03 30.21
N LYS A 38 -14.90 -6.25 29.77
CA LYS A 38 -15.24 -6.56 28.37
C LYS A 38 -16.37 -5.68 27.84
N ALA A 39 -17.46 -5.55 28.60
CA ALA A 39 -18.58 -4.68 28.22
C ALA A 39 -18.14 -3.21 28.08
N THR A 40 -17.24 -2.74 28.95
CA THR A 40 -16.69 -1.39 28.89
C THR A 40 -15.84 -1.17 27.63
N TYR A 41 -15.04 -2.17 27.22
CA TYR A 41 -14.29 -2.10 25.96
C TYR A 41 -15.20 -2.17 24.74
N GLN A 42 -16.23 -3.02 24.76
CA GLN A 42 -17.20 -3.11 23.66
C GLN A 42 -17.88 -1.75 23.40
N ILE A 43 -18.31 -1.05 24.46
CA ILE A 43 -18.89 0.30 24.33
C ILE A 43 -17.91 1.27 23.67
N GLN A 44 -16.61 1.17 23.95
CA GLN A 44 -15.59 2.03 23.34
C GLN A 44 -15.32 1.66 21.88
N ILE A 45 -15.27 0.37 21.57
CA ILE A 45 -15.17 -0.16 20.20
C ILE A 45 -16.35 0.36 19.37
N ASP A 46 -17.58 0.16 19.85
CA ASP A 46 -18.79 0.60 19.16
C ASP A 46 -18.80 2.12 18.93
N ARG A 47 -18.30 2.91 19.89
CA ARG A 47 -18.15 4.37 19.71
C ARG A 47 -17.21 4.72 18.56
N ILE A 48 -16.06 4.06 18.44
CA ILE A 48 -15.10 4.32 17.37
C ILE A 48 -15.67 3.86 16.02
N LEU A 49 -16.25 2.65 15.96
CA LEU A 49 -16.91 2.15 14.75
C LEU A 49 -18.01 3.09 14.28
N ASN A 50 -18.82 3.64 15.20
CA ASN A 50 -19.84 4.63 14.86
C ASN A 50 -19.25 5.93 14.28
N LYS A 51 -18.07 6.37 14.73
CA LYS A 51 -17.38 7.52 14.12
C LYS A 51 -16.96 7.23 12.68
N PHE A 52 -16.49 6.02 12.38
CA PHE A 52 -16.22 5.61 11.00
C PHE A 52 -17.49 5.60 10.15
N LYS A 53 -18.57 4.98 10.64
CA LYS A 53 -19.86 4.94 9.95
C LYS A 53 -20.44 6.32 9.65
N GLN A 54 -20.31 7.27 10.59
CA GLN A 54 -20.73 8.67 10.39
C GLN A 54 -20.01 9.36 9.21
N ASN A 55 -18.83 8.87 8.85
CA ASN A 55 -18.06 9.36 7.70
C ASN A 55 -18.17 8.45 6.46
N ASN A 56 -19.18 7.57 6.42
CA ASN A 56 -19.39 6.58 5.35
C ASN A 56 -18.20 5.63 5.12
N ILE A 57 -17.41 5.38 6.16
CA ILE A 57 -16.33 4.40 6.13
C ILE A 57 -16.91 3.03 6.51
N PRO A 58 -16.78 1.99 5.65
CA PRO A 58 -17.16 0.63 6.01
C PRO A 58 -16.35 0.12 7.19
N THR A 59 -17.01 -0.72 7.99
CA THR A 59 -16.44 -1.30 9.22
C THR A 59 -16.51 -2.82 9.25
N SER A 60 -17.00 -3.44 8.18
CA SER A 60 -17.06 -4.89 8.02
C SER A 60 -16.73 -5.27 6.58
N SER A 61 -16.25 -6.50 6.38
CA SER A 61 -15.94 -7.04 5.06
C SER A 61 -17.16 -7.08 4.12
N LEU A 62 -18.36 -7.27 4.67
CA LEU A 62 -19.61 -7.25 3.91
C LEU A 62 -19.97 -5.82 3.46
N GLU A 63 -19.93 -4.83 4.36
CA GLU A 63 -20.17 -3.42 4.00
C GLU A 63 -19.16 -2.97 2.92
N LEU A 64 -17.89 -3.39 3.04
CA LEU A 64 -16.85 -3.13 2.04
C LEU A 64 -17.18 -3.78 0.69
N HIS A 65 -17.54 -5.06 0.69
CA HIS A 65 -17.89 -5.81 -0.51
C HIS A 65 -19.03 -5.15 -1.28
N GLU A 66 -20.10 -4.77 -0.58
CA GLU A 66 -21.24 -4.07 -1.18
C GLU A 66 -20.83 -2.73 -1.76
N LEU A 67 -20.04 -1.92 -1.03
CA LEU A 67 -19.56 -0.63 -1.52
C LEU A 67 -18.70 -0.78 -2.77
N TYR A 68 -17.78 -1.75 -2.78
CA TYR A 68 -16.90 -2.00 -3.92
C TYR A 68 -17.66 -2.46 -5.16
N HIS A 69 -18.77 -3.18 -5.04
CA HIS A 69 -19.55 -3.64 -6.19
C HIS A 69 -20.68 -2.68 -6.61
N ARG A 70 -20.82 -1.52 -5.96
CA ARG A 70 -21.81 -0.52 -6.38
C ARG A 70 -21.45 0.12 -7.72
N GLY A 71 -22.46 0.31 -8.55
CA GLY A 71 -22.37 0.97 -9.85
C GLY A 71 -22.37 -0.01 -11.01
N ASP A 72 -22.80 0.48 -12.17
CA ASP A 72 -22.68 -0.25 -13.44
C ASP A 72 -21.32 0.09 -14.08
N ILE A 73 -20.59 -0.94 -14.50
CA ILE A 73 -19.25 -0.82 -15.09
C ILE A 73 -19.32 -1.35 -16.52
N SER A 74 -20.14 -0.69 -17.33
CA SER A 74 -20.36 -1.07 -18.73
C SER A 74 -19.09 -0.97 -19.59
N ASP A 75 -18.08 -0.21 -19.16
CA ASP A 75 -16.82 0.00 -19.87
C ASP A 75 -15.60 -0.41 -19.02
N ASN A 76 -15.60 -1.68 -18.62
CA ASN A 76 -14.60 -2.30 -17.74
C ASN A 76 -13.38 -2.85 -18.53
N ALA A 77 -12.17 -2.62 -18.03
CA ALA A 77 -10.93 -3.18 -18.57
C ALA A 77 -10.57 -4.56 -18.00
N ALA A 78 -11.21 -5.04 -16.93
CA ALA A 78 -10.83 -6.27 -16.22
C ALA A 78 -10.73 -7.50 -17.14
N ASP A 79 -11.71 -7.72 -18.01
CA ASP A 79 -11.73 -8.86 -18.95
C ASP A 79 -10.55 -8.84 -19.95
N LEU A 80 -10.02 -7.65 -20.27
CA LEU A 80 -8.86 -7.51 -21.15
C LEU A 80 -7.57 -7.88 -20.41
N PHE A 81 -7.47 -7.53 -19.12
CA PHE A 81 -6.37 -7.96 -18.28
C PHE A 81 -6.34 -9.48 -18.09
N GLU A 82 -7.49 -10.14 -17.91
CA GLU A 82 -7.54 -11.60 -17.83
C GLU A 82 -6.97 -12.27 -19.09
N LYS A 83 -7.21 -11.71 -20.28
CA LYS A 83 -6.60 -12.18 -21.53
C LYS A 83 -5.08 -12.01 -21.53
N VAL A 84 -4.58 -10.87 -21.05
CA VAL A 84 -3.13 -10.62 -20.95
C VAL A 84 -2.48 -11.59 -19.96
N PHE A 85 -3.12 -11.85 -18.82
CA PHE A 85 -2.60 -12.77 -17.81
C PHE A 85 -2.52 -14.19 -18.35
N LYS A 86 -3.54 -14.63 -19.09
CA LYS A 86 -3.52 -15.93 -19.76
C LYS A 86 -2.37 -16.06 -20.78
N ILE A 87 -2.14 -15.03 -21.61
CA ILE A 87 -1.02 -15.04 -22.56
C ILE A 87 0.32 -15.18 -21.81
N ARG A 88 0.50 -14.41 -20.73
CA ARG A 88 1.71 -14.48 -19.91
C ARG A 88 1.92 -15.87 -19.32
N ASP A 89 0.88 -16.45 -18.74
CA ASP A 89 0.95 -17.76 -18.08
C ASP A 89 1.20 -18.88 -19.11
N GLU A 90 0.68 -18.77 -20.34
CA GLU A 90 0.96 -19.70 -21.45
C GLU A 90 2.38 -19.56 -22.02
N GLN A 91 2.93 -18.34 -21.98
CA GLN A 91 4.27 -18.02 -22.52
C GLN A 91 5.36 -18.04 -21.44
N GLU A 92 5.03 -18.46 -20.22
CA GLU A 92 5.90 -18.40 -19.04
C GLU A 92 7.26 -19.06 -19.31
N GLU A 93 7.32 -20.26 -19.89
CA GLU A 93 8.59 -20.94 -20.22
C GLU A 93 9.43 -20.23 -21.32
N VAL A 94 8.81 -19.44 -22.20
CA VAL A 94 9.47 -18.80 -23.36
C VAL A 94 9.93 -17.37 -23.05
N LEU A 95 9.23 -16.67 -22.16
CA LEU A 95 9.52 -15.29 -21.74
C LEU A 95 10.64 -15.19 -20.68
N HIS A 96 11.13 -16.33 -20.17
CA HIS A 96 12.11 -16.41 -19.08
C HIS A 96 13.62 -16.26 -19.39
N PRO A 97 14.15 -16.06 -20.63
CA PRO A 97 15.60 -15.85 -20.78
C PRO A 97 16.07 -14.40 -20.52
N VAL A 98 15.19 -13.43 -20.24
CA VAL A 98 15.59 -12.01 -20.06
C VAL A 98 15.17 -11.39 -18.73
N VAL A 99 14.24 -11.99 -17.99
CA VAL A 99 13.85 -11.51 -16.64
C VAL A 99 13.86 -12.68 -15.67
N PRO A 100 14.89 -12.80 -14.81
CA PRO A 100 14.91 -13.82 -13.77
C PRO A 100 13.69 -13.69 -12.87
N LYS A 101 13.02 -14.81 -12.61
CA LYS A 101 11.99 -14.88 -11.58
C LYS A 101 12.68 -14.88 -10.21
N GLY A 102 12.48 -13.79 -9.47
CA GLY A 102 12.96 -13.63 -8.10
C GLY A 102 14.19 -12.73 -8.03
N GLU A 103 14.05 -11.67 -7.24
CA GLU A 103 15.08 -10.70 -6.79
C GLU A 103 15.42 -9.49 -7.69
N ASP A 104 15.05 -9.44 -8.97
CA ASP A 104 15.46 -8.31 -9.83
C ASP A 104 14.34 -7.33 -10.25
N ASP A 105 14.21 -6.22 -9.52
CA ASP A 105 13.67 -4.95 -10.04
C ASP A 105 14.71 -4.22 -10.95
N TYR A 106 15.89 -4.82 -11.16
CA TYR A 106 17.09 -4.21 -11.71
C TYR A 106 17.07 -3.89 -13.22
N TYR A 107 16.25 -4.54 -14.07
CA TYR A 107 16.43 -4.32 -15.52
C TYR A 107 16.14 -2.87 -15.96
N ILE A 108 15.11 -2.22 -15.44
CA ILE A 108 14.77 -0.83 -15.84
C ILE A 108 15.81 0.16 -15.32
N ASP A 109 16.30 -0.06 -14.09
CA ASP A 109 17.28 0.82 -13.48
C ASP A 109 18.67 0.64 -14.12
N GLU A 110 19.02 -0.58 -14.52
CA GLU A 110 20.25 -0.94 -15.25
C GLU A 110 20.24 -0.60 -16.74
N LEU A 111 19.08 -0.25 -17.34
CA LEU A 111 19.06 0.19 -18.73
C LEU A 111 19.96 1.41 -18.90
N PRO A 112 20.87 1.39 -19.91
CA PRO A 112 21.75 2.51 -20.16
C PRO A 112 20.93 3.75 -20.55
N PRO A 113 21.50 4.96 -20.42
CA PRO A 113 20.88 6.17 -20.97
C PRO A 113 20.41 5.94 -22.40
N VAL A 114 19.20 6.42 -22.74
CA VAL A 114 18.54 6.05 -24.01
C VAL A 114 19.36 6.42 -25.25
N GLN A 115 20.24 7.42 -25.13
CA GLN A 115 21.12 7.91 -26.18
C GLN A 115 22.32 7.00 -26.41
N GLN A 116 22.66 6.15 -25.44
CA GLN A 116 23.76 5.20 -25.56
C GLN A 116 23.26 3.92 -26.22
N ALA A 117 24.06 3.42 -27.16
CA ALA A 117 23.80 2.13 -27.77
C ALA A 117 23.89 1.03 -26.70
N MET A 118 22.93 0.11 -26.70
CA MET A 118 22.99 -1.06 -25.84
C MET A 118 23.93 -2.09 -26.45
N ASP A 119 24.41 -3.02 -25.61
CA ASP A 119 25.08 -4.21 -26.10
C ASP A 119 24.18 -4.97 -27.09
N SER A 120 24.74 -5.40 -28.23
CA SER A 120 23.96 -5.92 -29.36
C SER A 120 23.22 -7.23 -29.02
N GLU A 121 23.77 -8.06 -28.13
CA GLU A 121 23.11 -9.27 -27.66
C GLU A 121 21.92 -8.95 -26.77
N LYS A 122 22.08 -8.01 -25.83
CA LYS A 122 20.99 -7.52 -24.98
C LYS A 122 19.89 -6.85 -25.81
N GLU A 123 20.26 -6.08 -26.84
CA GLU A 123 19.30 -5.42 -27.72
C GLU A 123 18.46 -6.42 -28.49
N LYS A 124 19.11 -7.43 -29.09
CA LYS A 124 18.42 -8.51 -29.80
C LYS A 124 17.45 -9.27 -28.89
N LYS A 125 17.88 -9.62 -27.67
CA LYS A 125 17.05 -10.31 -26.67
C LYS A 125 15.82 -9.48 -26.27
N LEU A 126 15.99 -8.17 -26.11
CA LEU A 126 14.88 -7.28 -25.79
C LEU A 126 13.89 -7.15 -26.96
N ASP A 127 14.37 -7.05 -28.21
CA ASP A 127 13.50 -7.04 -29.37
C ASP A 127 12.73 -8.38 -29.53
N GLU A 128 13.39 -9.53 -29.37
CA GLU A 128 12.75 -10.86 -29.39
C GLU A 128 11.67 -10.99 -28.29
N TYR A 129 11.97 -10.50 -27.08
CA TYR A 129 11.01 -10.46 -25.99
C TYR A 129 9.78 -9.60 -26.33
N LEU A 130 9.99 -8.38 -26.83
CA LEU A 130 8.89 -7.49 -27.19
C LEU A 130 8.05 -8.03 -28.36
N GLU A 131 8.68 -8.71 -29.32
CA GLU A 131 7.98 -9.39 -30.42
C GLU A 131 7.09 -10.52 -29.89
N SER A 132 7.59 -11.34 -28.96
CA SER A 132 6.78 -12.39 -28.34
C SER A 132 5.60 -11.85 -27.52
N CYS A 133 5.73 -10.62 -27.01
CA CYS A 133 4.70 -9.91 -26.24
C CYS A 133 3.78 -9.01 -27.08
N ALA A 134 3.93 -8.97 -28.41
CA ALA A 134 3.23 -8.00 -29.26
C ALA A 134 1.70 -8.06 -29.12
N GLN A 135 1.14 -9.27 -28.99
CA GLN A 135 -0.30 -9.46 -28.77
C GLN A 135 -0.76 -8.91 -27.42
N ALA A 136 0.02 -9.13 -26.36
CA ALA A 136 -0.28 -8.57 -25.04
C ALA A 136 -0.27 -7.04 -25.07
N ILE A 137 0.71 -6.42 -25.72
CA ILE A 137 0.80 -4.96 -25.88
C ILE A 137 -0.45 -4.41 -26.60
N LEU A 138 -0.93 -5.09 -27.65
CA LEU A 138 -2.15 -4.69 -28.36
C LEU A 138 -3.38 -4.72 -27.43
N ILE A 139 -3.53 -5.77 -26.63
CA ILE A 139 -4.65 -5.89 -25.69
C ILE A 139 -4.54 -4.84 -24.58
N LEU A 140 -3.33 -4.55 -24.09
CA LEU A 140 -3.10 -3.49 -23.11
C LEU A 140 -3.48 -2.11 -23.66
N LYS A 141 -3.21 -1.83 -24.94
CA LYS A 141 -3.69 -0.60 -25.60
C LYS A 141 -5.23 -0.52 -25.61
N GLN A 142 -5.91 -1.62 -25.95
CA GLN A 142 -7.38 -1.69 -25.89
C GLN A 142 -7.90 -1.51 -24.44
N ALA A 143 -7.21 -2.07 -23.44
CA ALA A 143 -7.52 -1.86 -22.03
C ALA A 143 -7.33 -0.39 -21.63
N GLY A 144 -6.35 0.28 -22.25
CA GLY A 144 -6.12 1.72 -22.16
C GLY A 144 -7.23 2.59 -22.73
N ASP A 145 -8.11 2.07 -23.59
CA ASP A 145 -9.26 2.82 -24.12
C ASP A 145 -10.47 2.80 -23.19
N LYS A 146 -10.47 1.88 -22.22
CA LYS A 146 -11.54 1.74 -21.23
C LYS A 146 -11.54 2.88 -20.22
N LYS A 147 -12.72 3.26 -19.74
CA LYS A 147 -12.88 4.30 -18.71
C LYS A 147 -12.56 3.79 -17.32
N GLU A 148 -12.99 2.57 -17.02
CA GLU A 148 -12.89 1.98 -15.70
C GLU A 148 -12.25 0.61 -15.74
N CYS A 149 -11.75 0.15 -14.60
CA CYS A 149 -11.29 -1.21 -14.41
C CYS A 149 -11.64 -1.61 -13.00
N ARG A 150 -12.50 -2.63 -12.87
CA ARG A 150 -12.86 -3.21 -11.58
C ARG A 150 -12.86 -4.72 -11.69
N PHE A 151 -12.01 -5.35 -10.91
CA PHE A 151 -11.89 -6.79 -10.85
C PHE A 151 -12.98 -7.37 -9.94
N PRO A 152 -13.49 -8.58 -10.21
CA PRO A 152 -14.55 -9.22 -9.42
C PRO A 152 -13.99 -9.79 -8.10
N ILE A 153 -13.52 -8.92 -7.20
CA ILE A 153 -12.83 -9.30 -5.96
C ILE A 153 -13.85 -9.60 -4.85
N ASP A 154 -13.79 -10.80 -4.29
CA ASP A 154 -14.61 -11.18 -3.16
C ASP A 154 -14.04 -10.69 -1.81
N TRP A 155 -14.35 -9.44 -1.48
CA TRP A 155 -13.96 -8.81 -0.21
C TRP A 155 -14.61 -9.42 1.05
N THR A 156 -15.63 -10.29 0.93
CA THR A 156 -16.28 -10.90 2.11
C THR A 156 -15.34 -11.81 2.90
N LYS A 157 -14.27 -12.28 2.24
CA LYS A 157 -13.20 -13.12 2.80
C LYS A 157 -12.21 -12.37 3.71
N GLY A 158 -12.37 -11.06 3.90
CA GLY A 158 -11.51 -10.24 4.76
C GLY A 158 -10.03 -10.35 4.37
N THR A 159 -9.14 -10.60 5.34
CA THR A 159 -7.69 -10.72 5.11
C THR A 159 -7.28 -11.94 4.28
N SER A 160 -8.20 -12.88 4.01
CA SER A 160 -7.98 -14.03 3.14
C SER A 160 -8.38 -13.78 1.67
N THR A 161 -8.74 -12.54 1.34
CA THR A 161 -9.05 -12.12 -0.03
C THR A 161 -7.82 -12.30 -0.93
N LEU A 162 -8.01 -12.95 -2.08
CA LEU A 162 -6.96 -13.10 -3.10
C LEU A 162 -7.01 -11.93 -4.09
N LEU A 163 -5.84 -11.42 -4.45
CA LEU A 163 -5.67 -10.27 -5.35
C LEU A 163 -4.76 -10.64 -6.54
N PRO A 164 -5.16 -11.61 -7.41
CA PRO A 164 -4.30 -12.12 -8.48
C PRO A 164 -3.90 -11.06 -9.52
N GLN A 165 -4.71 -10.01 -9.68
CA GLN A 165 -4.51 -8.96 -10.68
C GLN A 165 -3.27 -8.08 -10.43
N ILE A 166 -2.80 -7.97 -9.18
CA ILE A 166 -1.78 -6.98 -8.82
C ILE A 166 -0.44 -7.26 -9.51
N SER A 167 -0.04 -8.54 -9.60
CA SER A 167 1.20 -8.93 -10.28
C SER A 167 1.10 -8.66 -11.78
N GLY A 168 -0.04 -9.00 -12.38
CA GLY A 168 -0.27 -8.78 -13.80
C GLY A 168 -0.28 -7.31 -14.20
N ILE A 169 -0.79 -6.40 -13.36
CA ILE A 169 -0.66 -4.95 -13.60
C ILE A 169 0.79 -4.49 -13.50
N LYS A 170 1.53 -4.92 -12.47
CA LYS A 170 2.97 -4.60 -12.32
C LYS A 170 3.75 -5.04 -13.55
N ASP A 171 3.53 -6.27 -14.01
CA ASP A 171 4.21 -6.84 -15.18
C ASP A 171 3.85 -6.11 -16.47
N SER A 172 2.58 -5.75 -16.64
CA SER A 172 2.11 -4.98 -17.81
C SER A 172 2.78 -3.62 -17.89
N VAL A 173 2.95 -2.94 -16.75
CA VAL A 173 3.65 -1.65 -16.69
C VAL A 173 5.13 -1.81 -17.01
N LYS A 174 5.80 -2.85 -16.50
CA LYS A 174 7.19 -3.17 -16.84
C LYS A 174 7.36 -3.40 -18.35
N LEU A 175 6.50 -4.23 -18.94
CA LEU A 175 6.48 -4.50 -20.38
C LEU A 175 6.34 -3.22 -21.21
N LEU A 176 5.39 -2.35 -20.85
CA LEU A 176 5.18 -1.07 -21.54
C LEU A 176 6.35 -0.10 -21.37
N CYS A 177 7.05 -0.10 -20.23
CA CYS A 177 8.25 0.73 -20.03
C CYS A 177 9.41 0.25 -20.91
N LEU A 178 9.62 -1.07 -21.01
CA LEU A 178 10.61 -1.65 -21.92
C LEU A 178 10.28 -1.36 -23.39
N TYR A 179 8.99 -1.46 -23.75
CA TYR A 179 8.50 -1.07 -25.07
C TYR A 179 8.78 0.41 -25.34
N ALA A 180 8.47 1.30 -24.39
CA ALA A 180 8.70 2.73 -24.53
C ALA A 180 10.18 3.06 -24.75
N TYR A 181 11.07 2.44 -23.97
CA TYR A 181 12.51 2.58 -24.11
C TYR A 181 12.99 2.23 -25.53
N ARG A 182 12.59 1.05 -26.04
CA ARG A 182 12.95 0.62 -27.40
C ARG A 182 12.38 1.53 -28.49
N GLN A 183 11.14 2.01 -28.33
CA GLN A 183 10.54 2.93 -29.29
C GLN A 183 11.28 4.26 -29.35
N LYS A 184 11.75 4.79 -28.21
CA LYS A 184 12.60 5.97 -28.18
C LYS A 184 13.94 5.73 -28.89
N GLN A 185 14.60 4.58 -28.68
CA GLN A 185 15.85 4.23 -29.40
C GLN A 185 15.64 4.14 -30.91
N LYS A 186 14.48 3.64 -31.37
CA LYS A 186 14.09 3.59 -32.79
C LYS A 186 13.64 4.95 -33.36
N GLY A 187 13.66 6.02 -32.57
CA GLY A 187 13.25 7.37 -32.99
C GLY A 187 11.73 7.62 -32.92
N ASN A 188 10.94 6.64 -32.48
CA ASN A 188 9.48 6.71 -32.38
C ASN A 188 9.03 7.34 -31.06
N ILE A 189 9.32 8.64 -30.87
CA ILE A 189 9.05 9.34 -29.61
C ILE A 189 7.56 9.35 -29.23
N GLN A 190 6.66 9.53 -30.21
CA GLN A 190 5.22 9.57 -29.95
C GLN A 190 4.74 8.26 -29.32
N GLU A 191 5.14 7.13 -29.90
CA GLU A 191 4.78 5.79 -29.43
C GLU A 191 5.37 5.50 -28.05
N ALA A 192 6.62 5.93 -27.82
CA ALA A 192 7.26 5.79 -26.51
C ALA A 192 6.51 6.54 -25.40
N MET A 193 6.12 7.79 -25.66
CA MET A 193 5.39 8.59 -24.67
C MET A 193 3.95 8.10 -24.47
N GLN A 194 3.29 7.61 -25.52
CA GLN A 194 1.97 6.97 -25.40
C GLN A 194 2.03 5.71 -24.53
N ALA A 195 3.09 4.91 -24.63
CA ALA A 195 3.30 3.76 -23.76
C ALA A 195 3.47 4.17 -22.28
N ILE A 196 4.15 5.28 -21.99
CA ILE A 196 4.23 5.82 -20.62
C ILE A 196 2.86 6.29 -20.10
N VAL A 197 2.09 7.01 -20.92
CA VAL A 197 0.72 7.42 -20.58
C VAL A 197 -0.12 6.18 -20.25
N LEU A 198 -0.02 5.15 -21.08
CA LEU A 198 -0.72 3.88 -20.86
C LEU A 198 -0.27 3.23 -19.55
N SER A 199 1.03 3.12 -19.29
CA SER A 199 1.58 2.55 -18.04
C SER A 199 1.01 3.21 -16.79
N ILE A 200 0.98 4.55 -16.76
CA ILE A 200 0.41 5.29 -15.63
C ILE A 200 -1.09 5.00 -15.52
N LYS A 201 -1.82 4.95 -16.65
CA LYS A 201 -3.25 4.67 -16.66
C LYS A 201 -3.55 3.28 -16.10
N LEU A 202 -2.79 2.26 -16.50
CA LEU A 202 -2.96 0.90 -16.02
C LEU A 202 -2.70 0.80 -14.51
N ALA A 203 -1.67 1.47 -14.00
CA ALA A 203 -1.45 1.55 -12.55
C ALA A 203 -2.63 2.21 -11.83
N GLN A 204 -3.16 3.31 -12.38
CA GLN A 204 -4.29 4.05 -11.81
C GLN A 204 -5.61 3.26 -11.77
N TYR A 205 -5.72 2.12 -12.47
CA TYR A 205 -6.87 1.22 -12.29
C TYR A 205 -6.97 0.61 -10.90
N LEU A 206 -5.85 0.46 -10.19
CA LEU A 206 -5.84 0.02 -8.79
C LEU A 206 -6.29 1.12 -7.80
N ARG A 207 -6.59 2.34 -8.28
CA ARG A 207 -6.91 3.49 -7.42
C ARG A 207 -8.12 3.26 -6.50
N GLN A 208 -9.10 2.50 -6.96
CA GLN A 208 -10.31 2.21 -6.19
C GLN A 208 -10.22 0.90 -5.39
N GLU A 209 -9.12 0.15 -5.47
CA GLU A 209 -8.99 -1.09 -4.70
C GLU A 209 -8.69 -0.79 -3.22
N PRO A 210 -9.58 -1.21 -2.29
CA PRO A 210 -9.47 -0.90 -0.87
C PRO A 210 -8.51 -1.86 -0.14
N ALA A 211 -7.30 -2.03 -0.65
CA ALA A 211 -6.26 -2.83 0.02
C ALA A 211 -4.91 -2.15 -0.06
N LEU A 212 -4.17 -2.17 1.04
CA LEU A 212 -2.85 -1.52 1.12
C LEU A 212 -1.89 -2.07 0.08
N ILE A 213 -1.88 -3.38 -0.10
CA ILE A 213 -0.99 -4.01 -1.09
C ILE A 213 -1.32 -3.58 -2.53
N SER A 214 -2.60 -3.39 -2.87
CA SER A 214 -3.00 -2.85 -4.17
C SER A 214 -2.48 -1.43 -4.37
N GLN A 215 -2.53 -0.59 -3.32
CA GLN A 215 -1.98 0.77 -3.37
C GLN A 215 -0.45 0.77 -3.48
N MET A 216 0.25 -0.11 -2.77
CA MET A 216 1.71 -0.25 -2.87
C MET A 216 2.13 -0.67 -4.29
N VAL A 217 1.41 -1.61 -4.91
CA VAL A 217 1.67 -2.06 -6.29
C VAL A 217 1.36 -0.95 -7.29
N ARG A 218 0.27 -0.20 -7.10
CA ARG A 218 0.00 1.01 -7.89
C ARG A 218 1.16 1.98 -7.83
N HIS A 219 1.60 2.35 -6.63
CA HIS A 219 2.68 3.33 -6.44
C HIS A 219 3.99 2.87 -7.04
N THR A 220 4.36 1.62 -6.83
CA THR A 220 5.56 1.04 -7.43
C THR A 220 5.48 1.07 -8.95
N SER A 221 4.31 0.76 -9.53
CA SER A 221 4.10 0.80 -10.97
C SER A 221 4.17 2.23 -11.53
N GLU A 222 3.59 3.21 -10.83
CA GLU A 222 3.74 4.63 -11.17
C GLU A 222 5.20 5.09 -11.08
N LYS A 223 5.94 4.67 -10.05
CA LYS A 223 7.38 4.90 -9.92
C LYS A 223 8.14 4.37 -11.13
N THR A 224 7.91 3.12 -11.51
CA THR A 224 8.53 2.53 -12.69
C THR A 224 8.26 3.36 -13.95
N ALA A 225 7.01 3.77 -14.18
CA ALA A 225 6.63 4.56 -15.35
C ALA A 225 7.24 5.98 -15.35
N LEU A 226 7.26 6.66 -14.21
CA LEU A 226 7.79 8.02 -14.07
C LEU A 226 9.32 8.07 -14.10
N THR A 227 10.00 7.05 -13.56
CA THR A 227 11.44 6.89 -13.74
C THR A 227 11.78 6.65 -15.21
N MET A 228 11.05 5.77 -15.89
CA MET A 228 11.23 5.56 -17.33
C MET A 228 10.97 6.85 -18.11
N MET A 229 9.89 7.57 -17.81
CA MET A 229 9.60 8.88 -18.41
C MET A 229 10.78 9.85 -18.28
N ALA A 230 11.38 9.98 -17.09
CA ALA A 230 12.56 10.81 -16.88
C ALA A 230 13.72 10.39 -17.78
N LYS A 231 13.99 9.08 -17.91
CA LYS A 231 14.99 8.54 -18.87
C LYS A 231 14.66 8.90 -20.32
N LEU A 232 13.39 8.87 -20.75
CA LEU A 232 12.97 9.19 -22.12
C LEU A 232 13.03 10.68 -22.46
N LEU A 233 12.95 11.56 -21.45
CA LEU A 233 13.08 13.01 -21.61
C LEU A 233 14.53 13.44 -21.84
N SER A 234 15.49 12.59 -21.49
CA SER A 234 16.91 12.83 -21.72
C SER A 234 17.23 12.90 -23.23
N GLY A 235 18.22 13.69 -23.61
CA GLY A 235 18.67 13.83 -25.01
C GLY A 235 17.71 14.62 -25.91
N THR A 236 17.02 13.96 -26.84
CA THR A 236 16.18 14.66 -27.84
C THR A 236 14.94 15.29 -27.20
N PRO A 237 14.69 16.60 -27.42
CA PRO A 237 13.51 17.27 -26.87
C PRO A 237 12.21 16.56 -27.24
N VAL A 238 11.34 16.37 -26.23
CA VAL A 238 10.07 15.66 -26.39
C VAL A 238 8.94 16.67 -26.54
N PRO A 239 8.27 16.78 -27.70
CA PRO A 239 7.25 17.81 -27.93
C PRO A 239 6.21 17.93 -26.79
N LYS A 240 5.83 19.17 -26.45
CA LYS A 240 4.86 19.48 -25.39
C LYS A 240 3.57 18.66 -25.49
N GLU A 241 3.10 18.40 -26.72
CA GLU A 241 1.91 17.57 -27.00
C GLU A 241 1.99 16.15 -26.43
N TYR A 242 3.19 15.58 -26.30
CA TYR A 242 3.40 14.25 -25.71
C TYR A 242 3.63 14.29 -24.20
N ILE A 243 4.01 15.45 -23.66
CA ILE A 243 4.21 15.67 -22.22
C ILE A 243 2.87 15.99 -21.52
N GLN A 244 2.02 16.79 -22.16
CA GLN A 244 0.79 17.31 -21.55
C GLN A 244 -0.16 16.23 -21.00
N PRO A 245 -0.36 15.07 -21.65
CA PRO A 245 -1.21 14.01 -21.10
C PRO A 245 -0.69 13.46 -19.77
N ILE A 246 0.63 13.21 -19.66
CA ILE A 246 1.24 12.72 -18.43
C ILE A 246 1.08 13.76 -17.32
N TYR A 247 1.41 15.02 -17.60
CA TYR A 247 1.27 16.11 -16.63
C TYR A 247 -0.16 16.19 -16.08
N SER A 248 -1.16 16.13 -16.97
CA SER A 248 -2.57 16.19 -16.59
C SER A 248 -3.02 15.00 -15.72
N MET A 249 -2.47 13.81 -15.95
CA MET A 249 -2.78 12.60 -15.18
C MET A 249 -2.22 12.61 -13.75
N ILE A 250 -1.09 13.31 -13.53
CA ILE A 250 -0.39 13.32 -12.25
C ILE A 250 -0.62 14.61 -11.44
N GLN A 251 -1.28 15.62 -12.00
CA GLN A 251 -1.54 16.90 -11.33
C GLN A 251 -2.60 16.83 -10.22
N ASP A 252 -3.57 15.91 -10.35
CA ASP A 252 -4.74 15.86 -9.46
C ASP A 252 -4.49 15.02 -8.19
N GLU A 253 -3.99 15.69 -7.15
CA GLU A 253 -3.75 15.08 -5.82
C GLU A 253 -5.04 14.74 -5.06
N SER A 254 -6.19 15.34 -5.41
CA SER A 254 -7.46 15.09 -4.70
C SER A 254 -7.89 13.63 -4.82
N LYS A 255 -7.61 13.01 -5.97
CA LYS A 255 -7.86 11.58 -6.21
C LYS A 255 -6.99 10.67 -5.35
N ASP A 256 -5.78 11.09 -5.00
CA ASP A 256 -4.89 10.31 -4.14
C ASP A 256 -5.41 10.28 -2.71
N PHE A 257 -5.91 11.41 -2.19
CA PHE A 257 -6.56 11.46 -0.88
C PHE A 257 -7.68 10.41 -0.75
N PHE A 258 -8.60 10.36 -1.71
CA PHE A 258 -9.69 9.37 -1.70
C PHE A 258 -9.18 7.93 -1.82
N SER A 259 -8.05 7.72 -2.50
CA SER A 259 -7.43 6.39 -2.58
C SER A 259 -6.88 5.94 -1.23
N ILE A 260 -6.19 6.84 -0.52
CA ILE A 260 -5.63 6.57 0.81
C ILE A 260 -6.78 6.31 1.79
N GLN A 261 -7.84 7.11 1.72
CA GLN A 261 -9.03 6.94 2.54
C GLN A 261 -9.73 5.60 2.26
N GLY A 262 -9.93 5.24 1.00
CA GLY A 262 -10.55 3.97 0.61
C GLY A 262 -9.71 2.75 0.99
N CYS A 263 -8.39 2.84 0.84
CA CYS A 263 -7.45 1.84 1.33
C CYS A 263 -7.57 1.66 2.85
N HIS A 264 -7.55 2.75 3.61
CA HIS A 264 -7.66 2.70 5.07
C HIS A 264 -8.99 2.09 5.53
N ALA A 265 -10.09 2.46 4.86
CA ALA A 265 -11.41 1.88 5.07
C ALA A 265 -11.43 0.36 4.84
N GLY A 266 -10.76 -0.09 3.79
CA GLY A 266 -10.62 -1.50 3.46
C GLY A 266 -9.82 -2.28 4.49
N GLU A 267 -8.67 -1.77 4.91
CA GLU A 267 -7.85 -2.38 5.97
C GLU A 267 -8.65 -2.53 7.27
N ILE A 268 -9.36 -1.47 7.71
CA ILE A 268 -10.23 -1.55 8.88
C ILE A 268 -11.27 -2.66 8.71
N SER A 269 -11.98 -2.68 7.58
CA SER A 269 -13.04 -3.65 7.31
C SER A 269 -12.53 -5.09 7.29
N MET A 270 -11.36 -5.33 6.68
CA MET A 270 -10.72 -6.65 6.61
C MET A 270 -10.20 -7.10 7.98
N VAL A 271 -9.60 -6.20 8.77
CA VAL A 271 -9.12 -6.52 10.11
C VAL A 271 -10.28 -6.71 11.09
N MET A 272 -11.41 -6.01 10.94
CA MET A 272 -12.59 -6.28 11.76
C MET A 272 -13.14 -7.69 11.52
N HIS A 273 -13.11 -8.17 10.28
CA HIS A 273 -13.44 -9.56 9.97
C HIS A 273 -12.52 -10.56 10.71
N LEU A 274 -11.22 -10.23 10.86
CA LEU A 274 -10.27 -11.03 11.63
C LEU A 274 -10.72 -11.17 13.10
N PHE A 275 -11.14 -10.05 13.73
CA PHE A 275 -11.63 -10.05 15.10
C PHE A 275 -12.94 -10.82 15.29
N GLU A 276 -13.71 -11.01 14.22
CA GLU A 276 -14.95 -11.79 14.21
C GLU A 276 -14.69 -13.29 14.08
N VAL A 277 -13.85 -13.68 13.12
CA VAL A 277 -13.70 -15.09 12.70
C VAL A 277 -12.56 -15.81 13.43
N TYR A 278 -11.46 -15.14 13.77
CA TYR A 278 -10.25 -15.80 14.30
C TYR A 278 -10.19 -15.81 15.82
N LYS A 279 -11.25 -16.35 16.44
CA LYS A 279 -11.35 -16.58 17.90
C LYS A 279 -10.90 -17.98 18.33
N ASP A 280 -10.49 -18.82 17.37
CA ASP A 280 -9.97 -20.15 17.65
C ASP A 280 -8.44 -20.13 17.81
N CYS A 281 -7.94 -21.02 18.68
CA CYS A 281 -6.53 -21.11 19.01
C CYS A 281 -5.63 -21.40 17.80
N ASP A 282 -6.07 -22.28 16.89
CA ASP A 282 -5.25 -22.70 15.76
C ASP A 282 -5.20 -21.58 14.70
N GLU A 283 -6.31 -20.87 14.48
CA GLU A 283 -6.36 -19.70 13.60
C GLU A 283 -5.52 -18.53 14.14
N MET A 284 -5.65 -18.17 15.41
CA MET A 284 -4.82 -17.12 16.02
C MET A 284 -3.31 -17.43 15.92
N ASN A 285 -2.94 -18.71 16.06
CA ASN A 285 -1.57 -19.16 15.95
C ASN A 285 -0.98 -19.07 14.54
N LYS A 286 -1.80 -18.93 13.48
CA LYS A 286 -1.30 -18.66 12.12
C LYS A 286 -0.68 -17.25 12.00
N PHE A 287 -1.13 -16.32 12.84
CA PHE A 287 -0.71 -14.91 12.82
C PHE A 287 0.30 -14.57 13.93
N SER A 288 0.68 -15.55 14.76
CA SER A 288 1.67 -15.34 15.82
C SER A 288 3.07 -15.23 15.21
N LEU A 289 3.67 -14.04 15.33
CA LEU A 289 5.08 -13.77 14.98
C LEU A 289 6.08 -14.33 16.02
N GLY A 290 5.63 -15.16 16.96
CA GLY A 290 6.43 -15.68 18.07
C GLY A 290 6.01 -17.09 18.51
N SER A 291 6.12 -17.38 19.81
CA SER A 291 5.68 -18.68 20.32
C SER A 291 4.17 -18.85 20.15
N LYS A 292 3.77 -20.03 19.66
CA LYS A 292 2.35 -20.40 19.55
C LYS A 292 1.75 -20.55 20.94
N MET A 293 0.53 -20.04 21.08
CA MET A 293 -0.26 -20.18 22.29
C MET A 293 -0.85 -21.59 22.36
N SER A 294 -0.69 -22.27 23.50
CA SER A 294 -1.38 -23.54 23.75
C SER A 294 -2.88 -23.31 23.94
N LYS A 295 -3.69 -24.35 23.75
CA LYS A 295 -5.16 -24.27 23.95
C LYS A 295 -5.56 -23.76 25.33
N TRP A 296 -4.79 -24.10 26.37
CA TRP A 296 -5.02 -23.61 27.73
C TRP A 296 -4.71 -22.11 27.87
N GLN A 297 -3.59 -21.65 27.32
CA GLN A 297 -3.26 -20.23 27.31
C GLN A 297 -4.29 -19.43 26.51
N HIS A 298 -4.74 -19.97 25.38
CA HIS A 298 -5.80 -19.37 24.56
C HIS A 298 -7.12 -19.25 25.33
N PHE A 299 -7.51 -20.31 26.05
CA PHE A 299 -8.71 -20.27 26.90
C PHE A 299 -8.65 -19.14 27.93
N PHE A 300 -7.52 -19.00 28.65
CA PHE A 300 -7.35 -17.91 29.61
C PHE A 300 -7.25 -16.54 28.94
N TYR A 301 -6.65 -16.46 27.75
CA TYR A 301 -6.61 -15.25 26.93
C TYR A 301 -8.03 -14.78 26.57
N MET A 302 -8.88 -15.68 26.07
CA MET A 302 -10.27 -15.35 25.71
C MET A 302 -11.16 -15.04 26.91
N LEU A 303 -10.91 -15.68 28.06
CA LEU A 303 -11.59 -15.34 29.33
C LEU A 303 -11.14 -13.97 29.89
N SER A 304 -9.93 -13.53 29.57
CA SER A 304 -9.46 -12.18 29.89
C SER A 304 -10.10 -11.15 28.97
N SER A 305 -9.75 -9.87 29.14
CA SER A 305 -10.18 -8.78 28.25
C SER A 305 -9.13 -8.42 27.19
N TYR A 306 -8.07 -9.22 27.01
CA TYR A 306 -6.99 -8.88 26.09
C TYR A 306 -7.43 -8.82 24.63
N TRP A 307 -8.40 -9.65 24.22
CA TRP A 307 -8.96 -9.62 22.86
C TRP A 307 -9.66 -8.29 22.57
N GLU A 308 -10.53 -7.85 23.47
CA GLU A 308 -11.22 -6.56 23.33
C GLU A 308 -10.26 -5.38 23.46
N GLN A 309 -9.19 -5.51 24.25
CA GLN A 309 -8.12 -4.51 24.31
C GLN A 309 -7.33 -4.40 23.00
N ASP A 310 -7.00 -5.53 22.35
CA ASP A 310 -6.32 -5.54 21.05
C ASP A 310 -7.20 -4.89 19.98
N GLN A 311 -8.49 -5.24 19.93
CA GLN A 311 -9.44 -4.62 18.99
C GLN A 311 -9.59 -3.12 19.21
N LEU A 312 -9.73 -2.69 20.47
CA LEU A 312 -9.83 -1.27 20.80
C LEU A 312 -8.55 -0.51 20.45
N GLU A 313 -7.38 -1.08 20.71
CA GLU A 313 -6.09 -0.47 20.36
C GLU A 313 -5.97 -0.28 18.84
N TYR A 314 -6.23 -1.34 18.06
CA TYR A 314 -6.22 -1.28 16.60
C TYR A 314 -7.14 -0.18 16.07
N LEU A 315 -8.39 -0.13 16.55
CA LEU A 315 -9.37 0.85 16.10
C LEU A 315 -8.99 2.28 16.52
N THR A 316 -8.43 2.46 17.71
CA THR A 316 -7.99 3.78 18.21
C THR A 316 -6.85 4.31 17.34
N MET A 317 -5.81 3.50 17.12
CA MET A 317 -4.69 3.87 16.25
C MET A 317 -5.13 4.12 14.80
N SER A 318 -6.03 3.27 14.27
CA SER A 318 -6.59 3.45 12.93
C SER A 318 -7.41 4.73 12.82
N TYR A 319 -8.15 5.11 13.87
CA TYR A 319 -8.91 6.35 13.88
C TYR A 319 -7.99 7.58 13.97
N ASP A 320 -6.90 7.50 14.73
CA ASP A 320 -5.87 8.55 14.77
C ASP A 320 -5.26 8.80 13.38
N ILE A 321 -4.93 7.74 12.63
CA ILE A 321 -4.43 7.83 11.24
C ILE A 321 -5.47 8.52 10.35
N TYR A 322 -6.73 8.10 10.46
CA TYR A 322 -7.82 8.66 9.68
C TYR A 322 -8.03 10.15 9.97
N GLU A 323 -8.07 10.55 11.24
CA GLU A 323 -8.18 11.97 11.61
C GLU A 323 -6.99 12.80 11.11
N ALA A 324 -5.77 12.26 11.23
CA ALA A 324 -4.58 12.92 10.74
C ALA A 324 -4.62 13.09 9.22
N LEU A 325 -5.09 12.08 8.47
CA LEU A 325 -5.30 12.15 7.03
C LEU A 325 -6.30 13.26 6.65
N LEU A 326 -7.46 13.31 7.30
CA LEU A 326 -8.48 14.36 7.05
C LEU A 326 -7.92 15.76 7.31
N LYS A 327 -7.24 15.95 8.44
CA LYS A 327 -6.66 17.25 8.83
C LYS A 327 -5.55 17.67 7.88
N SER A 328 -4.68 16.74 7.49
CA SER A 328 -3.59 16.99 6.54
C SER A 328 -4.10 17.37 5.16
N HIS A 329 -5.16 16.72 4.68
CA HIS A 329 -5.82 17.11 3.43
C HIS A 329 -6.40 18.52 3.51
N ALA A 330 -7.12 18.84 4.59
CA ALA A 330 -7.70 20.17 4.79
C ALA A 330 -6.63 21.28 4.89
N SER A 331 -5.51 21.01 5.57
CA SER A 331 -4.44 21.99 5.77
C SER A 331 -3.39 22.04 4.65
N HIS A 332 -3.48 21.16 3.64
CA HIS A 332 -2.47 21.01 2.59
C HIS A 332 -1.04 20.77 3.12
N SER A 333 -0.92 20.14 4.30
CA SER A 333 0.38 19.81 4.92
C SER A 333 0.31 18.40 5.50
N TRP A 334 1.32 17.60 5.16
CA TRP A 334 1.38 16.19 5.52
C TRP A 334 2.11 15.92 6.84
N LYS A 335 2.66 16.95 7.49
CA LYS A 335 3.40 16.82 8.77
C LYS A 335 2.59 16.13 9.86
N LEU A 336 1.31 16.44 10.01
CA LEU A 336 0.48 15.81 11.05
C LEU A 336 0.28 14.32 10.76
N TYR A 337 0.00 13.96 9.51
CA TYR A 337 -0.13 12.58 9.06
C TYR A 337 1.19 11.80 9.26
N LEU A 338 2.32 12.34 8.79
CA LEU A 338 3.65 11.75 8.94
C LEU A 338 4.01 11.54 10.41
N LYS A 339 3.83 12.56 11.25
CA LYS A 339 4.06 12.47 12.70
C LYS A 339 3.20 11.39 13.35
N THR A 340 1.95 11.26 12.92
CA THR A 340 1.00 10.26 13.44
C THR A 340 1.43 8.85 13.07
N ILE A 341 1.83 8.63 11.81
CA ILE A 341 2.36 7.36 11.33
C ILE A 341 3.64 6.98 12.07
N ASN A 342 4.59 7.89 12.22
CA ASN A 342 5.85 7.66 12.93
C ASN A 342 5.61 7.27 14.39
N ARG A 343 4.68 7.96 15.06
CA ARG A 343 4.27 7.61 16.43
C ARG A 343 3.67 6.20 16.50
N ILE A 344 2.81 5.84 15.55
CA ILE A 344 2.15 4.52 15.53
C ILE A 344 3.16 3.42 15.23
N ASP A 345 4.09 3.63 14.28
CA ASP A 345 5.17 2.68 14.00
C ASP A 345 6.07 2.46 15.22
N ALA A 346 6.47 3.54 15.90
CA ALA A 346 7.23 3.46 17.14
C ALA A 346 6.45 2.76 18.27
N SER A 347 5.15 3.05 18.40
CA SER A 347 4.29 2.42 19.40
C SER A 347 4.10 0.94 19.11
N GLY A 348 3.89 0.57 17.84
CA GLY A 348 3.73 -0.80 17.34
C GLY A 348 4.88 -1.71 17.73
N LYS A 349 6.12 -1.20 17.65
CA LYS A 349 7.34 -1.90 18.08
C LYS A 349 7.37 -2.22 19.58
N SER A 350 6.69 -1.42 20.39
CA SER A 350 6.62 -1.57 21.85
C SER A 350 5.35 -2.27 22.36
N LEU A 351 4.43 -2.66 21.48
CA LEU A 351 3.16 -3.26 21.89
C LEU A 351 3.35 -4.61 22.59
N PRO A 352 2.56 -4.90 23.65
CA PRO A 352 2.59 -6.19 24.32
C PRO A 352 2.33 -7.36 23.36
N ILE A 353 2.98 -8.50 23.60
CA ILE A 353 2.78 -9.73 22.80
C ILE A 353 1.32 -10.22 22.80
N LEU A 354 0.54 -9.82 23.79
CA LEU A 354 -0.88 -10.15 23.95
C LEU A 354 -1.81 -9.31 23.04
N LYS A 355 -1.27 -8.43 22.20
CA LYS A 355 -1.99 -7.69 21.15
C LYS A 355 -1.55 -8.13 19.74
N PRO A 356 -1.74 -9.42 19.38
CA PRO A 356 -1.19 -9.97 18.15
C PRO A 356 -1.72 -9.28 16.88
N ILE A 357 -2.98 -8.87 16.85
CA ILE A 357 -3.59 -8.31 15.64
C ILE A 357 -3.08 -6.90 15.39
N THR A 358 -3.10 -6.03 16.40
CA THR A 358 -2.55 -4.67 16.28
C THR A 358 -1.09 -4.70 15.85
N ARG A 359 -0.29 -5.62 16.42
CA ARG A 359 1.13 -5.76 16.07
C ARG A 359 1.36 -6.19 14.61
N LEU A 360 0.45 -6.99 14.05
CA LEU A 360 0.58 -7.48 12.69
C LEU A 360 0.15 -6.44 11.66
N PHE A 361 -0.97 -5.74 11.90
CA PHE A 361 -1.61 -4.88 10.88
C PHE A 361 -1.34 -3.38 11.02
N LEU A 362 -0.68 -2.91 12.10
CA LEU A 362 -0.34 -1.50 12.26
C LEU A 362 1.16 -1.15 12.41
N PRO A 363 2.12 -1.80 11.73
CA PRO A 363 3.43 -1.17 11.54
C PRO A 363 3.28 0.01 10.57
N GLY A 364 3.25 1.24 11.09
CA GLY A 364 2.96 2.46 10.33
C GLY A 364 3.88 2.72 9.13
N GLY A 365 5.08 2.12 9.07
CA GLY A 365 6.04 2.31 7.98
C GLY A 365 5.46 2.07 6.57
N CYS A 366 4.52 1.13 6.42
CA CYS A 366 3.88 0.85 5.12
C CYS A 366 2.93 1.99 4.64
N LEU A 367 2.53 2.89 5.52
CA LEU A 367 1.67 4.03 5.16
C LEU A 367 2.45 5.22 4.61
N LYS A 368 3.78 5.27 4.84
CA LYS A 368 4.67 6.30 4.27
C LYS A 368 4.73 6.25 2.74
N TYR A 369 4.48 5.09 2.13
CA TYR A 369 4.40 4.92 0.66
C TYR A 369 3.41 5.89 -0.01
N ASN A 370 2.35 6.29 0.70
CA ASN A 370 1.41 7.30 0.19
C ASN A 370 2.08 8.66 0.00
N LEU A 371 2.93 9.09 0.94
CA LEU A 371 3.67 10.34 0.86
C LEU A 371 4.78 10.27 -0.18
N GLU A 372 5.47 9.12 -0.28
CA GLU A 372 6.44 8.89 -1.35
C GLU A 372 5.80 9.02 -2.74
N ASN A 373 4.58 8.52 -2.94
CA ASN A 373 3.90 8.67 -4.24
C ASN A 373 3.53 10.13 -4.54
N ILE A 374 3.05 10.88 -3.54
CA ILE A 374 2.76 12.31 -3.70
C ILE A 374 4.06 13.06 -4.07
N ALA A 375 5.14 12.80 -3.34
CA ALA A 375 6.45 13.39 -3.62
C ALA A 375 6.95 13.04 -5.03
N LEU A 376 6.84 11.77 -5.44
CA LEU A 376 7.24 11.29 -6.75
C LEU A 376 6.50 12.03 -7.88
N ARG A 377 5.18 12.14 -7.78
CA ARG A 377 4.36 12.83 -8.78
C ARG A 377 4.71 14.31 -8.83
N ARG A 378 4.95 14.95 -7.70
CA ARG A 378 5.41 16.34 -7.63
C ARG A 378 6.80 16.51 -8.26
N CYS A 379 7.74 15.59 -8.04
CA CYS A 379 9.04 15.57 -8.74
C CYS A 379 8.85 15.45 -10.26
N ALA A 380 7.97 14.54 -10.70
CA ALA A 380 7.66 14.36 -12.10
C ALA A 380 7.02 15.61 -12.73
N GLN A 381 6.06 16.25 -12.04
CA GLN A 381 5.48 17.53 -12.49
C GLN A 381 6.56 18.61 -12.68
N ALA A 382 7.48 18.74 -11.73
CA ALA A 382 8.58 19.70 -11.83
C ALA A 382 9.48 19.41 -13.02
N ILE A 383 9.88 18.14 -13.24
CA ILE A 383 10.70 17.74 -14.38
C ILE A 383 10.01 18.02 -15.71
N LEU A 384 8.72 17.70 -15.84
CA LEU A 384 7.95 17.97 -17.05
C LEU A 384 7.86 19.48 -17.31
N ALA A 385 7.63 20.28 -16.27
CA ALA A 385 7.59 21.75 -16.38
C ALA A 385 8.95 22.33 -16.80
N ILE A 386 10.05 21.83 -16.22
CA ILE A 386 11.41 22.21 -16.62
C ILE A 386 11.67 21.85 -18.08
N ASN A 387 11.29 20.64 -18.51
CA ASN A 387 11.48 20.21 -19.89
C ASN A 387 10.70 21.10 -20.87
N MET A 388 9.44 21.43 -20.56
CA MET A 388 8.64 22.38 -21.35
C MET A 388 9.27 23.77 -21.40
N HIS A 389 9.81 24.27 -20.28
CA HIS A 389 10.51 25.56 -20.24
C HIS A 389 11.76 25.55 -21.12
N CYS A 390 12.60 24.51 -21.01
CA CYS A 390 13.82 24.37 -21.80
C CYS A 390 13.53 24.36 -23.31
N GLN A 391 12.40 23.82 -23.74
CA GLN A 391 12.01 23.84 -25.17
C GLN A 391 11.74 25.25 -25.69
N ILE A 392 11.11 26.10 -24.87
CA ILE A 392 10.76 27.47 -25.26
C ILE A 392 11.98 28.39 -25.18
N HIS A 393 12.74 28.30 -24.09
CA HIS A 393 13.79 29.26 -23.76
C HIS A 393 15.21 28.79 -24.12
N LYS A 394 15.38 27.53 -24.55
CA LYS A 394 16.67 26.87 -24.84
C LYS A 394 17.68 26.90 -23.68
N ASN A 395 17.22 27.18 -22.47
CA ASN A 395 18.02 27.27 -21.25
C ASN A 395 17.24 26.65 -20.07
N PHE A 396 17.98 26.08 -19.12
CA PHE A 396 17.40 25.67 -17.85
C PHE A 396 16.93 26.90 -17.06
N PRO A 397 15.77 26.85 -16.39
CA PRO A 397 15.29 27.93 -15.55
C PRO A 397 16.19 28.11 -14.33
N GLU A 398 16.45 29.36 -13.94
CA GLU A 398 17.18 29.68 -12.69
C GLU A 398 16.29 29.55 -11.46
N LYS A 399 14.97 29.78 -11.63
CA LYS A 399 13.93 29.60 -10.63
C LYS A 399 12.72 28.94 -11.28
N ILE A 400 12.17 27.94 -10.61
CA ILE A 400 10.92 27.26 -10.99
C ILE A 400 10.00 27.34 -9.78
N GLU A 401 8.71 27.44 -10.02
CA GLU A 401 7.72 27.17 -8.97
C GLU A 401 7.73 25.66 -8.71
N ILE A 402 8.50 25.25 -7.71
CA ILE A 402 8.68 23.84 -7.36
C ILE A 402 7.63 23.47 -6.32
N PRO A 403 6.90 22.35 -6.49
CA PRO A 403 5.97 21.87 -5.48
C PRO A 403 6.65 21.62 -4.14
N ILE A 404 5.85 21.64 -3.08
CA ILE A 404 6.31 21.37 -1.71
C ILE A 404 6.57 19.87 -1.54
N ASP A 405 7.61 19.49 -0.82
CA ASP A 405 7.90 18.13 -0.41
C ASP A 405 6.97 17.72 0.76
N PRO A 406 6.21 16.61 0.67
CA PRO A 406 5.32 16.18 1.74
C PRO A 406 6.05 15.69 3.01
N PHE A 407 7.36 15.46 2.98
CA PHE A 407 8.12 14.98 4.13
C PHE A 407 8.58 16.10 5.08
N ASP A 408 8.89 17.30 4.57
CA ASP A 408 9.38 18.41 5.41
C ASP A 408 8.67 19.77 5.21
N ASP A 409 7.71 19.85 4.28
CA ASP A 409 7.06 21.06 3.77
C ASP A 409 8.02 22.13 3.20
N ASN A 410 9.25 21.77 2.82
CA ASN A 410 10.11 22.66 2.04
C ASN A 410 9.87 22.41 0.54
N PRO A 411 10.24 23.33 -0.37
CA PRO A 411 10.22 23.04 -1.80
C PRO A 411 11.03 21.77 -2.12
N LEU A 412 10.58 20.97 -3.09
CA LEU A 412 11.42 19.87 -3.61
C LEU A 412 12.77 20.43 -4.08
N ARG A 413 13.79 19.59 -4.03
CA ARG A 413 15.15 20.02 -4.33
C ARG A 413 15.40 19.88 -5.81
N TYR A 414 15.96 20.94 -6.41
CA TYR A 414 16.38 20.96 -7.80
C TYR A 414 17.89 21.21 -7.86
N LYS A 415 18.61 20.35 -8.58
CA LYS A 415 20.06 20.43 -8.72
C LYS A 415 20.45 20.28 -10.17
N ARG A 416 21.22 21.24 -10.70
CA ARG A 416 21.84 21.13 -12.02
C ARG A 416 23.04 20.19 -11.97
N LEU A 417 23.17 19.37 -12.99
CA LEU A 417 24.30 18.48 -13.22
C LEU A 417 25.10 18.97 -14.44
N ASN A 418 26.27 18.39 -14.69
CA ASN A 418 27.10 18.73 -15.85
C ASN A 418 26.37 18.45 -17.18
N SER A 419 25.58 17.38 -17.21
CA SER A 419 24.84 16.91 -18.38
C SER A 419 23.38 16.70 -18.02
N GLY A 420 22.71 17.73 -17.46
CA GLY A 420 21.28 17.64 -17.13
C GLY A 420 20.91 18.22 -15.76
N PHE A 421 19.93 17.62 -15.11
CA PHE A 421 19.44 18.02 -13.79
C PHE A 421 18.71 16.88 -13.09
N LEU A 422 18.57 17.00 -11.77
CA LEU A 422 17.72 16.12 -10.97
C LEU A 422 16.75 16.94 -10.12
N VAL A 423 15.60 16.33 -9.84
CA VAL A 423 14.62 16.79 -8.86
C VAL A 423 14.39 15.68 -7.86
N TYR A 424 14.43 16.00 -6.56
CA TYR A 424 14.26 15.01 -5.51
C TYR A 424 13.48 15.49 -4.30
N SER A 425 12.90 14.52 -3.60
CA SER A 425 12.35 14.63 -2.26
C SER A 425 13.26 13.88 -1.28
N ILE A 426 13.35 14.34 -0.04
CA ILE A 426 14.18 13.71 1.00
C ILE A 426 13.69 12.30 1.35
N GLY A 427 12.40 12.00 1.12
CA GLY A 427 11.89 10.65 1.24
C GLY A 427 11.65 10.18 2.68
N LYS A 428 11.51 8.85 2.84
CA LYS A 428 10.95 8.21 4.03
C LYS A 428 11.84 8.18 5.27
N ASP A 429 13.15 8.37 5.09
CA ASP A 429 14.11 8.50 6.19
C ASP A 429 14.07 9.90 6.83
N GLU A 430 13.45 10.86 6.13
CA GLU A 430 13.28 12.25 6.56
C GLU A 430 14.62 12.99 6.68
N GLU A 431 15.66 12.51 5.99
CA GLU A 431 17.00 13.10 5.95
C GLU A 431 17.34 13.57 4.54
N ASP A 432 17.98 14.75 4.39
CA ASP A 432 18.39 15.24 3.07
C ASP A 432 19.73 14.60 2.66
N ASN A 433 19.67 13.58 1.82
CA ASN A 433 20.84 12.85 1.34
C ASN A 433 21.43 13.46 0.05
N GLN A 434 21.15 14.74 -0.22
CA GLN A 434 21.74 15.53 -1.31
C GLN A 434 21.47 14.99 -2.72
N GLY A 435 20.38 14.24 -2.88
CA GLY A 435 19.96 13.60 -4.12
C GLY A 435 20.58 12.21 -4.33
N ASP A 436 20.87 11.47 -3.26
CA ASP A 436 21.32 10.08 -3.34
C ASP A 436 20.13 9.16 -3.71
N PRO A 437 20.13 8.49 -4.88
CA PRO A 437 19.01 7.66 -5.33
C PRO A 437 18.73 6.44 -4.44
N VAL A 438 19.62 6.09 -3.51
CA VAL A 438 19.40 5.01 -2.54
C VAL A 438 18.46 5.44 -1.40
N ASN A 439 18.63 6.67 -0.91
CA ASN A 439 17.98 7.16 0.29
C ASN A 439 16.90 8.21 -0.03
N ASP A 440 17.17 9.07 -1.01
CA ASP A 440 16.24 10.09 -1.52
C ASP A 440 15.38 9.55 -2.68
N LEU A 441 14.23 10.19 -2.88
CA LEU A 441 13.37 9.94 -4.03
C LEU A 441 13.76 10.84 -5.19
N VAL A 442 14.62 10.32 -6.08
CA VAL A 442 15.25 11.09 -7.17
C VAL A 442 14.63 10.76 -8.52
N LEU A 443 14.40 11.80 -9.33
CA LEU A 443 14.22 11.68 -10.77
C LEU A 443 15.27 12.54 -11.48
N GLU A 444 16.00 11.93 -12.41
CA GLU A 444 17.10 12.56 -13.15
C GLU A 444 16.80 12.62 -14.64
N VAL A 445 17.17 13.73 -15.29
CA VAL A 445 17.11 13.93 -16.74
C VAL A 445 18.47 14.39 -17.23
N GLN A 446 18.98 13.74 -18.27
CA GLN A 446 20.32 13.96 -18.86
C GLN A 446 20.29 14.69 -20.20
#